data_AF-A0A0A0BZS2-F1
#
_entry.id   AF-A0A0A0BZS2-F1
#
_cell.length_a   1.000
_cell.length_b   1.000
_cell.length_c   1.000
_cell.angle_alpha   90.00
_cell.angle_beta   90.00
_cell.angle_gamma   90.00
#
_symmetry.space_group_name_H-M   'P 1'
#
loop_
_entity.id
_entity.type
_entity.pdbx_description
1 polymer ?
#
loop_
_entity_poly.entity_id
_entity_poly.type
_entity_poly.pdbx_seq_one_letter_code
_entity_poly.pdbx_strand_id
1 'polypeptide(L)'
;MTSTDGYASGVALWSAVIARAKATARATSVDSAALVRRFVFSRFLARVFHDPSSPWVLKGGTAVLARVHDARTTKDVDLLHRRGDLDDAEDHAVGEARREVTQEVVHPGPR
;
A
#
# COMPACT_ATOMS: atom_id res chain seq x y z
N MET A 1 8.81 17.45 18.65
CA MET A 1 9.19 17.91 17.29
C MET A 1 9.81 16.72 16.58
N THR A 2 9.00 15.88 15.93
CA THR A 2 9.53 14.83 15.05
C THR A 2 9.92 15.51 13.74
N SER A 3 11.22 15.65 13.49
CA SER A 3 11.72 16.20 12.23
C SER A 3 11.17 15.33 11.10
N THR A 4 10.43 15.94 10.18
CA THR A 4 9.90 15.31 8.98
C THR A 4 11.01 15.20 7.92
N ASP A 5 12.16 14.65 8.30
CA ASP A 5 13.19 14.33 7.32
C ASP A 5 12.79 13.01 6.67
N GLY A 6 11.96 13.14 5.63
CA GLY A 6 11.66 12.05 4.72
C GLY A 6 12.93 11.52 4.05
N TYR A 7 12.79 10.47 3.26
CA TYR A 7 13.92 9.95 2.50
C TYR A 7 14.33 10.94 1.41
N ALA A 8 15.65 11.17 1.26
CA ALA A 8 16.20 12.11 0.28
C ALA A 8 15.87 11.76 -1.18
N SER A 9 15.46 10.52 -1.46
CA SER A 9 15.00 10.08 -2.79
C SER A 9 14.15 8.80 -2.68
N GLY A 10 13.46 8.45 -3.78
CA GLY A 10 12.78 7.16 -3.89
C GLY A 10 13.71 5.96 -3.74
N VAL A 11 14.97 6.09 -4.20
CA VAL A 11 16.01 5.06 -4.01
C VAL A 11 16.39 4.90 -2.54
N ALA A 12 16.51 6.02 -1.80
CA ALA A 12 16.79 5.99 -0.37
C ALA A 12 15.64 5.35 0.42
N LEU A 13 14.38 5.68 0.08
CA LEU A 13 13.19 5.03 0.63
C LEU A 13 13.21 3.53 0.36
N TRP A 14 13.45 3.12 -0.89
CA TRP A 14 13.43 1.71 -1.26
C TRP A 14 14.53 0.92 -0.56
N SER A 15 15.73 1.49 -0.45
CA SER A 15 16.83 0.89 0.29
C SER A 15 16.49 0.68 1.76
N ALA A 16 15.84 1.67 2.39
CA ALA A 16 15.39 1.56 3.77
C ALA A 16 14.28 0.51 3.96
N VAL A 17 13.33 0.41 3.03
CA VAL A 17 12.29 -0.63 3.03
C VAL A 17 12.91 -2.02 2.97
N ILE A 18 13.85 -2.26 2.04
CA ILE A 18 14.55 -3.54 1.92
C ILE A 18 15.35 -3.86 3.19
N ALA A 19 16.09 -2.87 3.72
CA ALA A 19 16.88 -3.05 4.93
C ALA A 19 16.00 -3.44 6.12
N ARG A 20 14.86 -2.75 6.31
CA ARG A 20 13.91 -3.06 7.37
C ARG A 20 13.26 -4.43 7.17
N ALA A 21 12.88 -4.79 5.95
CA ALA A 21 12.31 -6.10 5.66
C ALA A 21 13.29 -7.24 6.00
N LYS A 22 14.57 -7.09 5.64
CA LYS A 22 15.63 -8.04 6.00
C LYS A 22 15.82 -8.15 7.51
N ALA A 23 15.84 -7.02 8.22
CA ALA A 23 15.98 -7.03 9.68
C ALA A 23 14.80 -7.74 10.37
N THR A 24 13.57 -7.43 9.96
CA THR A 24 12.36 -8.06 10.49
C THR A 24 12.31 -9.55 10.16
N ALA A 25 12.73 -9.97 8.95
CA ALA A 25 12.80 -11.38 8.56
C ALA A 25 13.85 -12.18 9.35
N ARG A 26 14.86 -11.54 9.95
CA ARG A 26 15.79 -12.21 10.88
C ARG A 26 15.20 -12.34 12.28
N ALA A 27 14.36 -11.39 12.69
CA ALA A 27 13.71 -11.36 13.99
C ALA A 27 12.42 -12.21 14.05
N THR A 28 11.91 -12.65 12.91
CA THR A 28 10.66 -13.40 12.75
C THR A 28 10.91 -14.58 11.81
N SER A 29 9.97 -15.51 11.70
CA SER A 29 10.01 -16.58 10.69
C SER A 29 9.38 -16.19 9.35
N VAL A 30 9.17 -14.89 9.10
CA VAL A 30 8.48 -14.37 7.91
C VAL A 30 9.50 -14.05 6.81
N ASP A 31 9.21 -14.48 5.58
CA ASP A 31 10.03 -14.19 4.42
C ASP A 31 10.14 -12.68 4.14
N SER A 32 11.37 -12.21 3.85
CA SER A 32 11.64 -10.80 3.59
C SER A 32 10.90 -10.27 2.36
N ALA A 33 10.70 -11.08 1.32
CA ALA A 33 9.95 -10.66 0.14
C ALA A 33 8.45 -10.54 0.44
N ALA A 34 7.90 -11.34 1.36
CA ALA A 34 6.53 -11.17 1.86
C ALA A 34 6.34 -9.84 2.57
N LEU A 35 7.31 -9.42 3.39
CA LEU A 35 7.28 -8.13 4.08
C LEU A 35 7.33 -6.95 3.10
N VAL A 36 8.17 -7.04 2.06
CA VAL A 36 8.23 -6.04 0.99
C VAL A 36 6.92 -5.97 0.21
N ARG A 37 6.33 -7.12 -0.16
CA ARG A 37 5.03 -7.16 -0.82
C ARG A 37 3.96 -6.48 0.03
N ARG A 38 3.91 -6.79 1.34
CA ARG A 38 2.97 -6.14 2.27
C ARG A 38 3.14 -4.63 2.28
N PHE A 39 4.38 -4.13 2.30
CA PHE A 39 4.64 -2.69 2.25
C PHE A 39 4.09 -2.04 0.98
N VAL A 40 4.40 -2.60 -0.19
CA VAL A 40 3.94 -2.07 -1.48
C VAL A 40 2.42 -2.13 -1.57
N PHE A 41 1.83 -3.23 -1.14
CA PHE A 41 0.39 -3.44 -1.13
C PHE A 41 -0.34 -2.39 -0.27
N SER A 42 0.15 -2.18 0.97
CA SER A 42 -0.40 -1.15 1.85
C SER A 42 -0.29 0.25 1.24
N ARG A 43 0.82 0.57 0.57
CA ARG A 43 0.99 1.86 -0.10
C ARG A 43 0.05 2.03 -1.28
N PHE A 44 -0.16 0.99 -2.07
CA PHE A 44 -1.12 1.02 -3.17
C PHE A 44 -2.55 1.25 -2.67
N LEU A 45 -3.01 0.47 -1.68
CA LEU A 45 -4.33 0.65 -1.09
C LEU A 45 -4.50 2.05 -0.49
N ALA A 46 -3.48 2.56 0.20
CA ALA A 46 -3.53 3.90 0.76
C ALA A 46 -3.76 5.00 -0.30
N ARG A 47 -3.29 4.80 -1.54
CA ARG A 47 -3.53 5.74 -2.65
C ARG A 47 -4.92 5.57 -3.25
N VAL A 48 -5.27 4.33 -3.62
CA VAL A 48 -6.58 3.99 -4.23
C VAL A 48 -7.76 4.45 -3.35
N PHE A 49 -7.60 4.33 -2.03
CA PHE A 49 -8.62 4.68 -1.04
C PHE A 49 -8.29 5.96 -0.27
N HIS A 50 -7.35 6.79 -0.75
CA HIS A 50 -7.02 8.07 -0.11
C HIS A 50 -8.23 9.01 -0.08
N ASP A 51 -8.92 9.11 -1.21
CA ASP A 51 -10.13 9.92 -1.36
C ASP A 51 -11.36 9.14 -0.86
N PRO A 52 -12.08 9.61 0.17
CA PRO A 52 -13.30 8.96 0.64
C PRO A 52 -14.43 8.88 -0.40
N SER A 53 -14.38 9.74 -1.43
CA SER A 53 -15.30 9.74 -2.56
C SER A 53 -14.87 8.81 -3.71
N SER A 54 -13.73 8.13 -3.54
CA SER A 54 -13.16 7.21 -4.51
C SER A 54 -14.21 6.19 -4.98
N PRO A 55 -14.36 6.00 -6.31
CA PRO A 55 -15.31 5.03 -6.88
C PRO A 55 -14.86 3.58 -6.66
N TRP A 56 -13.69 3.35 -6.06
CA TRP A 56 -13.14 2.04 -5.81
C TRP A 56 -13.81 1.34 -4.62
N VAL A 57 -14.00 0.03 -4.75
CA VAL A 57 -14.43 -0.85 -3.66
C VAL A 57 -13.46 -2.03 -3.62
N LEU A 58 -12.84 -2.24 -2.45
CA LEU A 58 -12.02 -3.42 -2.21
C LEU A 58 -12.93 -4.65 -2.06
N LYS A 59 -12.70 -5.68 -2.86
CA LYS A 59 -13.48 -6.93 -2.88
C LYS A 59 -12.59 -8.15 -2.60
N GLY A 60 -13.20 -9.34 -2.72
CA GLY A 60 -12.52 -10.63 -2.72
C GLY A 60 -11.94 -11.08 -1.38
N GLY A 61 -11.12 -12.15 -1.41
CA GLY A 61 -10.39 -12.65 -0.24
C GLY A 61 -9.36 -11.64 0.30
N THR A 62 -8.96 -10.68 -0.53
CA THR A 62 -8.06 -9.57 -0.19
C THR A 62 -8.71 -8.57 0.77
N ALA A 63 -10.04 -8.33 0.70
CA ALA A 63 -10.76 -7.55 1.70
C ALA A 63 -10.78 -8.22 3.10
N VAL A 64 -10.74 -9.56 3.14
CA VAL A 64 -10.63 -10.35 4.38
C VAL A 64 -9.19 -10.36 4.90
N LEU A 65 -8.21 -10.41 4.00
CA LEU A 65 -6.76 -10.38 4.30
C LEU A 65 -6.21 -9.02 4.71
N ALA A 66 -6.84 -7.93 4.29
CA ALA A 66 -6.56 -6.61 4.86
C ALA A 66 -6.83 -6.55 6.39
N ARG A 67 -7.60 -7.52 6.92
CA ARG A 67 -7.98 -7.62 8.34
C ARG A 67 -7.34 -8.80 9.09
N VAL A 68 -6.74 -9.77 8.39
CA VAL A 68 -6.17 -10.99 9.00
C VAL A 68 -4.71 -11.13 8.60
N HIS A 69 -3.81 -11.12 9.60
CA HIS A 69 -2.36 -11.13 9.44
C HIS A 69 -1.77 -12.42 8.83
N ASP A 70 -2.58 -13.47 8.69
CA ASP A 70 -2.13 -14.81 8.35
C ASP A 70 -3.11 -15.53 7.43
N ALA A 71 -3.29 -15.03 6.21
CA ALA A 71 -3.71 -15.92 5.15
C ALA A 71 -2.70 -15.87 4.01
N ARG A 72 -2.41 -17.06 3.52
CA ARG A 72 -1.51 -17.38 2.40
C ARG A 72 -1.45 -16.27 1.36
N THR A 73 -0.21 -15.96 0.97
CA THR A 73 0.26 -15.09 -0.12
C THR A 73 -0.74 -14.95 -1.28
N THR A 74 -1.78 -14.15 -1.12
CA THR A 74 -2.52 -13.66 -2.29
C THR A 74 -1.64 -12.60 -2.92
N LYS A 75 -1.30 -12.79 -4.19
CA LYS A 75 -0.58 -11.79 -4.99
C LYS A 75 -1.54 -10.76 -5.60
N ASP A 76 -2.83 -11.04 -5.51
CA ASP A 76 -3.87 -10.37 -6.29
C ASP A 76 -4.67 -9.39 -5.42
N VAL A 77 -5.04 -8.26 -6.01
CA VAL A 77 -5.95 -7.26 -5.43
C VAL A 77 -7.23 -7.24 -6.23
N ASP A 78 -8.35 -7.58 -5.58
CA ASP A 78 -9.64 -7.52 -6.23
C ASP A 78 -10.28 -6.15 -6.00
N LEU A 79 -10.37 -5.36 -7.06
CA LEU A 79 -11.01 -4.04 -7.03
C LEU A 79 -12.26 -4.04 -7.91
N LEU A 80 -13.30 -3.35 -7.44
CA LEU A 80 -14.42 -2.95 -8.28
C LEU A 80 -14.40 -1.44 -8.43
N HIS A 81 -14.47 -0.96 -9.67
CA HIS A 81 -14.76 0.44 -9.98
C HIS A 81 -16.27 0.63 -10.16
N ARG A 82 -16.88 1.62 -9.48
CA ARG A 82 -18.35 1.82 -9.47
C ARG A 82 -18.91 2.48 -10.74
N ARG A 83 -18.06 2.94 -11.68
CA ARG A 83 -18.44 3.71 -12.88
C ARG A 83 -17.52 3.34 -14.06
N GLY A 84 -17.94 3.52 -15.30
CA GLY A 84 -17.10 3.20 -16.47
C GLY A 84 -17.00 1.72 -16.79
N ASP A 85 -16.19 1.38 -17.79
CA ASP A 85 -15.89 0.00 -18.19
C ASP A 85 -14.59 -0.54 -17.55
N LEU A 86 -14.15 -1.73 -17.99
CA LEU A 86 -12.97 -2.38 -17.43
C LEU A 86 -11.68 -1.62 -17.76
N ASP A 87 -11.58 -1.05 -18.94
CA ASP A 87 -10.38 -0.35 -19.42
C ASP A 87 -10.20 0.95 -18.63
N ASP A 88 -11.29 1.70 -18.41
CA ASP A 88 -11.31 2.88 -17.54
C ASP A 88 -10.83 2.55 -16.12
N ALA A 89 -11.24 1.39 -15.60
CA ALA A 89 -10.85 0.94 -14.27
C ALA A 89 -9.35 0.61 -14.21
N GLU A 90 -8.83 -0.14 -15.18
CA GLU A 90 -7.42 -0.51 -15.24
C GLU A 90 -6.51 0.73 -15.33
N ASP A 91 -6.83 1.66 -16.24
CA ASP A 91 -6.05 2.89 -16.43
C ASP A 91 -6.02 3.73 -15.15
N HIS A 92 -7.15 3.87 -14.47
CA HIS A 92 -7.23 4.62 -13.21
C HIS A 92 -6.42 3.93 -12.10
N ALA A 93 -6.48 2.60 -11.97
CA ALA A 93 -5.70 1.85 -10.99
C ALA A 93 -4.19 1.95 -11.25
N VAL A 94 -3.77 1.88 -12.52
CA VAL A 94 -2.37 2.09 -12.93
C VAL A 94 -1.92 3.52 -12.63
N GLY A 95 -2.79 4.52 -12.85
CA GLY A 95 -2.57 5.91 -12.47
C GLY A 95 -2.29 6.07 -10.97
N GLU A 96 -3.14 5.48 -10.11
CA GLU A 96 -2.96 5.50 -8.66
C GLU A 96 -1.70 4.74 -8.21
N ALA A 97 -1.33 3.65 -8.90
CA ALA A 97 -0.09 2.94 -8.64
C ALA A 97 1.15 3.80 -8.96
N ARG A 98 1.08 4.61 -10.02
CA ARG A 98 2.18 5.46 -10.51
C ARG A 98 2.27 6.81 -9.82
N ARG A 99 1.23 7.25 -9.11
CA ARG A 99 1.26 8.53 -8.36
C ARG A 99 2.45 8.59 -7.40
N GLU A 100 3.29 9.60 -7.58
CA GLU A 100 4.33 9.96 -6.63
C GLU A 100 3.66 10.39 -5.31
N VAL A 101 4.13 9.80 -4.20
CA VAL A 101 3.62 10.17 -2.87
C VAL A 101 4.36 11.41 -2.43
N THR A 102 3.89 12.55 -2.92
CA THR A 102 4.31 13.86 -2.44
C THR A 102 3.38 14.24 -1.30
N GLN A 103 3.91 14.14 -0.07
CA GLN A 103 3.32 14.55 1.21
C GLN A 103 2.20 13.67 1.79
N GLU A 104 2.59 12.89 2.79
CA GLU A 104 1.70 12.24 3.76
C GLU A 104 1.12 13.33 4.68
N VAL A 105 -0.14 13.72 4.44
CA VAL A 105 -0.89 14.63 5.31
C VAL A 105 -1.16 13.90 6.63
N VAL A 106 -0.49 14.34 7.69
CA VAL A 106 -0.82 14.00 9.08
C VAL A 106 -2.16 14.64 9.41
N HIS A 107 -3.22 13.83 9.51
CA HIS A 107 -4.41 14.24 10.25
C HIS A 107 -4.21 13.97 11.75
N PRO A 108 -4.20 14.99 12.62
CA PRO A 108 -4.26 14.78 14.06
C PRO A 108 -5.69 14.34 14.42
N GLY A 109 -5.85 13.12 14.92
CA GLY A 109 -7.12 12.65 15.48
C GLY A 109 -7.53 13.48 16.72
N PRO A 110 -8.83 13.60 17.00
CA PRO A 110 -9.31 14.38 18.14
C PRO A 110 -9.02 13.65 19.45
N ARG A 111 -8.78 14.44 20.50
CA ARG A 111 -8.50 13.98 21.88
C ARG A 111 -9.73 13.42 22.55
#